data_AF-A0A537DHA4-F1
#
_entry.id   AF-A0A537DHA4-F1
#
_cell.length_a   1.000
_cell.length_b   1.000
_cell.length_c   1.000
_cell.angle_alpha   90.00
_cell.angle_beta   90.00
_cell.angle_gamma   90.00
#
_symmetry.space_group_name_H-M   'P 1'
#
loop_
_entity.id
_entity.type
_entity.pdbx_description
1 polymer ?
#
loop_
_entity_poly.entity_id
_entity_poly.type
_entity_poly.pdbx_seq_one_letter_code
_entity_poly.pdbx_strand_id
1 'polypeptide(L)'
;MDIKLLSIEQETLRFALSDVSPAFANALRRIMISEIPVMAIDDVMILENNSVMYDEILAHRLGLVPVTTDGSYNLPEECTCKSELGCEKCRASFSLEIEASEPIEVVYSSQLKPENPEVKPVSDKIPIVKLTAGQRIKLEAYARLGRGNVHAKWQSVSAATYSYDEKARTFTFLVESTGTMPPEKIVLEAARIINAKSVGFGEGLGGMTES
;
A
#
# COMPACT_ATOMS: atom_id res chain seq x y z
N MET A 1 -27.45 7.96 -8.03
CA MET A 1 -26.37 7.12 -7.50
C MET A 1 -26.57 7.05 -6.01
N ASP A 2 -27.01 5.88 -5.53
CA ASP A 2 -27.28 5.67 -4.12
C ASP A 2 -26.29 4.66 -3.54
N ILE A 3 -25.74 4.98 -2.37
CA ILE A 3 -24.78 4.15 -1.66
C ILE A 3 -25.43 3.68 -0.36
N LYS A 4 -25.45 2.36 -0.15
CA LYS A 4 -25.93 1.75 1.09
C LYS A 4 -24.82 0.93 1.73
N LEU A 5 -24.42 1.31 2.93
CA LEU A 5 -23.49 0.53 3.73
C LEU A 5 -24.16 -0.77 4.21
N LEU A 6 -23.50 -1.91 4.04
CA LEU A 6 -24.01 -3.22 4.48
C LEU A 6 -23.31 -3.69 5.76
N SER A 7 -21.98 -3.69 5.76
CA SER A 7 -21.18 -4.03 6.94
C SER A 7 -19.81 -3.36 6.93
N ILE A 8 -19.30 -3.05 8.12
CA ILE A 8 -17.93 -2.60 8.36
C ILE A 8 -17.36 -3.53 9.43
N GLU A 9 -16.25 -4.17 9.09
CA GLU A 9 -15.39 -4.93 9.97
C GLU A 9 -13.98 -4.30 9.94
N GLN A 10 -13.04 -4.78 10.76
CA GLN A 10 -11.72 -4.14 10.90
C GLN A 10 -10.98 -3.97 9.55
N GLU A 11 -10.97 -5.02 8.72
CA GLU A 11 -10.26 -5.01 7.43
C GLU A 11 -11.21 -5.13 6.23
N THR A 12 -12.51 -5.30 6.47
CA THR A 12 -13.49 -5.60 5.43
C THR A 12 -14.64 -4.61 5.42
N LEU A 13 -14.96 -4.10 4.23
CA LEU A 13 -16.08 -3.20 3.97
C LEU A 13 -16.99 -3.80 2.91
N ARG A 14 -18.29 -3.83 3.20
CA ARG A 14 -19.34 -4.21 2.25
C ARG A 14 -20.31 -3.06 2.04
N PHE A 15 -20.53 -2.69 0.79
CA PHE A 15 -21.50 -1.67 0.43
C PHE A 15 -22.21 -2.01 -0.88
N ALA A 16 -23.41 -1.48 -1.03
CA ALA A 16 -24.24 -1.60 -2.21
C ALA A 16 -24.31 -0.27 -2.95
N LEU A 17 -24.23 -0.32 -4.28
CA LEU A 17 -24.23 0.82 -5.18
C LEU A 17 -25.35 0.64 -6.22
N SER A 18 -26.29 1.57 -6.24
CA SER A 18 -27.44 1.59 -7.17
C SER A 18 -27.36 2.77 -8.14
N ASP A 19 -28.04 2.64 -9.28
CA ASP A 19 -28.09 3.65 -10.37
C ASP A 19 -26.72 3.99 -10.97
N VAL A 20 -25.91 2.96 -11.22
CA VAL A 20 -24.60 3.09 -11.88
C VAL A 20 -24.46 2.09 -13.03
N SER A 21 -23.58 2.42 -13.98
CA SER A 21 -23.24 1.50 -15.07
C SER A 21 -22.25 0.43 -14.61
N PRO A 22 -22.23 -0.75 -15.25
CA PRO A 22 -21.18 -1.75 -15.01
C PRO A 22 -19.77 -1.20 -15.25
N ALA A 23 -19.62 -0.27 -16.20
CA ALA A 23 -18.34 0.38 -16.49
C ALA A 23 -17.85 1.21 -15.29
N PHE A 24 -18.74 1.98 -14.65
CA PHE A 24 -18.41 2.75 -13.46
C PHE A 24 -18.04 1.84 -12.27
N ALA A 25 -18.85 0.79 -12.04
CA ALA A 25 -18.57 -0.18 -10.97
C ALA A 25 -17.20 -0.85 -11.15
N ASN A 26 -16.87 -1.28 -12.38
CA ASN A 26 -15.57 -1.87 -12.66
C ASN A 26 -14.42 -0.86 -12.61
N ALA A 27 -14.64 0.40 -13.00
CA ALA A 27 -13.64 1.45 -12.86
C ALA A 27 -13.28 1.68 -11.39
N LEU A 28 -14.27 1.79 -10.51
CA LEU A 28 -14.06 1.89 -9.06
C LEU A 28 -13.28 0.70 -8.53
N ARG A 29 -13.64 -0.52 -8.93
CA ARG A 29 -12.90 -1.75 -8.58
C ARG A 29 -11.43 -1.68 -9.00
N ARG A 30 -11.15 -1.26 -10.24
CA ARG A 30 -9.78 -1.18 -10.76
C ARG A 30 -8.94 -0.12 -10.07
N ILE A 31 -9.52 1.02 -9.75
CA ILE A 31 -8.83 2.10 -9.04
C ILE A 31 -8.46 1.67 -7.62
N MET A 32 -9.38 0.98 -6.92
CA MET A 32 -9.09 0.40 -5.61
C MET A 32 -7.87 -0.54 -5.64
N ILE A 33 -7.70 -1.30 -6.73
CA ILE A 33 -6.59 -2.26 -6.85
C ILE A 33 -5.27 -1.59 -7.23
N SER A 34 -5.29 -0.56 -8.09
CA SER A 34 -4.11 -0.18 -8.86
C SER A 34 -3.67 1.28 -8.72
N GLU A 35 -4.51 2.17 -8.22
CA GLU A 35 -4.23 3.61 -8.28
C GLU A 35 -4.16 4.30 -6.92
N ILE A 36 -4.67 3.66 -5.87
CA ILE A 36 -4.58 4.20 -4.51
C ILE A 36 -3.10 4.16 -4.06
N PRO A 37 -2.54 5.31 -3.65
CA PRO A 37 -1.18 5.35 -3.15
C PRO A 37 -1.10 4.78 -1.73
N VAL A 38 -0.15 3.87 -1.49
CA VAL A 38 0.16 3.30 -0.17
C VAL A 38 1.66 3.31 0.08
N MET A 39 2.06 3.27 1.36
CA MET A 39 3.47 3.13 1.74
C MET A 39 3.91 1.68 1.60
N ALA A 40 5.06 1.46 0.97
CA ALA A 40 5.75 0.16 0.98
C ALA A 40 7.27 0.38 0.92
N ILE A 41 8.03 -0.59 1.45
CA ILE A 41 9.49 -0.58 1.39
C ILE A 41 9.93 -0.74 -0.08
N ASP A 42 10.75 0.20 -0.54
CA ASP A 42 11.24 0.23 -1.91
C ASP A 42 12.74 -0.05 -2.01
N ASP A 43 13.53 0.69 -1.24
CA ASP A 43 14.98 0.52 -1.20
C ASP A 43 15.38 -0.18 0.10
N VAL A 44 16.32 -1.13 -0.01
CA VAL A 44 16.93 -1.80 1.13
C VAL A 44 18.44 -1.72 0.97
N MET A 45 19.11 -1.04 1.90
CA MET A 45 20.55 -0.92 1.99
C MET A 45 21.06 -1.92 3.02
N ILE A 46 21.67 -3.01 2.53
CA ILE A 46 22.24 -4.05 3.39
C ILE A 46 23.69 -3.67 3.70
N LEU A 47 23.97 -3.48 4.99
CA LEU A 47 25.31 -3.16 5.50
C LEU A 47 26.08 -4.44 5.85
N GLU A 48 25.38 -5.43 6.42
CA GLU A 48 25.93 -6.74 6.76
C GLU A 48 24.84 -7.81 6.62
N ASN A 49 25.13 -8.88 5.89
CA ASN A 49 24.28 -10.07 5.83
C ASN A 49 25.17 -11.31 5.71
N ASN A 50 25.28 -12.08 6.78
CA ASN A 50 25.93 -13.40 6.76
C ASN A 50 24.89 -14.54 6.95
N SER A 51 23.60 -14.22 6.77
CA SER A 51 22.53 -15.20 6.86
C SER A 51 22.54 -16.17 5.67
N VAL A 52 21.70 -17.21 5.74
CA VAL A 52 21.52 -18.15 4.62
C VAL A 52 20.73 -17.52 3.47
N MET A 53 20.01 -16.42 3.72
CA MET A 53 19.16 -15.77 2.73
C MET A 53 19.95 -14.69 1.99
N TYR A 54 20.01 -14.81 0.66
CA TYR A 54 20.63 -13.79 -0.19
C TYR A 54 19.92 -12.44 -0.07
N ASP A 55 20.68 -11.38 -0.31
CA ASP A 55 20.28 -9.98 -0.19
C ASP A 55 19.00 -9.66 -0.96
N GLU A 56 18.88 -10.13 -2.20
CA GLU A 56 17.73 -9.86 -3.07
C GLU A 56 16.45 -10.52 -2.53
N ILE A 57 16.59 -11.70 -1.93
CA ILE A 57 15.45 -12.42 -1.34
C ILE A 57 15.02 -11.74 -0.05
N LEU A 58 15.96 -11.27 0.76
CA LEU A 58 15.67 -10.50 1.97
C LEU A 58 14.97 -9.18 1.61
N ALA A 59 15.50 -8.44 0.64
CA ALA A 59 14.92 -7.20 0.14
C ALA A 59 13.52 -7.43 -0.45
N HIS A 60 13.32 -8.49 -1.24
CA HIS A 60 12.01 -8.84 -1.77
C HIS A 60 10.98 -9.13 -0.67
N ARG A 61 11.38 -9.87 0.38
CA ARG A 61 10.49 -10.15 1.52
C ARG A 61 10.15 -8.88 2.29
N LEU A 62 11.13 -8.02 2.56
CA LEU A 62 10.91 -6.72 3.20
C LEU A 62 9.97 -5.83 2.38
N GLY A 63 10.13 -5.81 1.05
CA GLY A 63 9.27 -5.06 0.14
C GLY A 63 7.80 -5.49 0.16
N LEU A 64 7.51 -6.72 0.60
CA LEU A 64 6.14 -7.26 0.73
C LEU A 64 5.60 -7.20 2.16
N VAL A 65 6.36 -6.69 3.14
CA VAL A 65 5.83 -6.44 4.49
C VAL A 65 4.90 -5.23 4.41
N PRO A 66 3.59 -5.38 4.68
CA PRO A 66 2.68 -4.25 4.67
C PRO A 66 3.02 -3.30 5.83
N VAL A 67 3.11 -2.02 5.52
CA VAL A 67 3.34 -0.94 6.49
C VAL A 67 2.16 0.03 6.50
N THR A 68 1.87 0.62 7.66
CA THR A 68 0.81 1.62 7.81
C THR A 68 1.12 2.86 6.98
N THR A 69 0.11 3.38 6.30
CA THR A 69 0.26 4.54 5.41
C THR A 69 -0.15 5.83 6.14
N ASP A 70 0.83 6.69 6.39
CA ASP A 70 0.59 8.06 6.85
C ASP A 70 0.27 8.98 5.65
N GLY A 71 -0.78 9.81 5.81
CA GLY A 71 -1.23 10.75 4.78
C GLY A 71 -0.43 12.05 4.72
N SER A 72 0.56 12.25 5.60
CA SER A 72 1.44 13.42 5.58
C SER A 72 2.52 13.36 4.48
N TYR A 73 2.79 12.16 3.95
CA TYR A 73 3.78 11.93 2.91
C TYR A 73 3.24 12.29 1.52
N ASN A 74 4.13 12.79 0.67
CA ASN A 74 3.82 13.07 -0.73
C ASN A 74 4.33 11.95 -1.63
N LEU A 75 3.65 11.72 -2.75
CA LEU A 75 4.18 10.89 -3.83
C LEU A 75 5.53 11.46 -4.29
N PRO A 76 6.52 10.62 -4.63
CA PRO A 76 7.83 11.08 -5.10
C PRO A 76 7.74 12.03 -6.31
N GLU A 77 6.78 11.80 -7.20
CA GLU A 77 6.51 12.62 -8.39
C GLU A 77 5.96 14.01 -8.06
N GLU A 78 5.26 14.14 -6.93
CA GLU A 78 4.61 15.39 -6.47
C GLU A 78 5.49 16.15 -5.46
N CYS A 79 6.59 15.55 -5.02
CA CYS A 79 7.46 16.14 -4.00
C CYS A 79 8.40 17.20 -4.59
N THR A 80 8.58 18.30 -3.85
CA THR A 80 9.42 19.43 -4.27
C THR A 80 10.92 19.13 -4.26
N CYS A 81 11.36 18.05 -3.61
CA CYS A 81 12.78 17.75 -3.44
C CYS A 81 13.47 17.29 -4.72
N LYS A 82 12.73 16.71 -5.68
CA LYS A 82 13.24 16.16 -6.97
C LYS A 82 14.54 15.33 -6.86
N SER A 83 14.78 14.75 -5.69
CA SER A 83 15.97 13.96 -5.37
C SER A 83 15.61 12.49 -5.44
N GLU A 84 16.48 11.68 -6.07
CA GLU A 84 16.32 10.22 -6.12
C GLU A 84 16.35 9.58 -4.72
N LEU A 85 17.14 10.16 -3.81
CA LEU A 85 17.20 9.70 -2.41
C LEU A 85 15.95 10.06 -1.61
N GLY A 86 15.12 11.00 -2.09
CA GLY A 86 13.96 11.50 -1.37
C GLY A 86 14.31 12.44 -0.20
N CYS A 87 13.28 12.95 0.48
CA CYS A 87 13.38 13.74 1.71
C CYS A 87 12.43 13.18 2.77
N GLU A 88 12.46 13.73 3.98
CA GLU A 88 11.60 13.34 5.11
C GLU A 88 10.09 13.37 4.80
N LYS A 89 9.68 14.13 3.77
CA LYS A 89 8.26 14.24 3.34
C LYS A 89 7.84 13.21 2.28
N CYS A 90 8.76 12.47 1.68
CA CYS A 90 8.41 11.46 0.66
C CYS A 90 9.04 10.09 0.92
N ARG A 91 9.84 9.96 1.98
CA ARG A 91 10.53 8.72 2.36
C ARG A 91 10.51 8.54 3.86
N ALA A 92 10.14 7.34 4.31
CA ALA A 92 10.23 6.92 5.71
C ALA A 92 11.33 5.88 5.85
N SER A 93 12.17 5.99 6.89
CA SER A 93 13.30 5.08 7.11
C SER A 93 12.98 4.03 8.18
N PHE A 94 13.63 2.88 8.05
CA PHE A 94 13.58 1.75 8.97
C PHE A 94 14.99 1.22 9.19
N SER A 95 15.28 0.76 10.41
CA SER A 95 16.55 0.12 10.76
C SER A 95 16.32 -1.28 11.32
N LEU A 96 17.18 -2.22 10.94
CA LEU A 96 17.21 -3.57 11.50
C LEU A 96 18.67 -3.94 11.78
N GLU A 97 18.96 -4.24 13.04
CA GLU A 97 20.26 -4.73 13.49
C GLU A 97 20.03 -5.86 14.48
N ILE A 98 20.40 -7.07 14.09
CA ILE A 98 20.21 -8.28 14.90
C ILE A 98 21.39 -9.24 14.74
N GLU A 99 21.76 -9.87 15.86
CA GLU A 99 22.70 -10.99 15.92
C GLU A 99 22.03 -12.14 16.67
N ALA A 100 21.95 -13.31 16.02
CA ALA A 100 21.34 -14.48 16.62
C ALA A 100 22.27 -15.11 17.67
N SER A 101 21.75 -15.20 18.89
CA SER A 101 22.45 -15.85 20.00
C SER A 101 21.99 -17.29 20.21
N GLU A 102 20.75 -17.59 19.83
CA GLU A 102 20.14 -18.91 19.95
C GLU A 102 20.46 -19.81 18.75
N PRO A 103 20.34 -21.15 18.88
CA PRO A 103 20.57 -22.07 17.77
C PRO A 103 19.71 -21.77 16.54
N ILE A 104 18.46 -21.35 16.76
CA ILE A 104 17.53 -20.89 15.73
C ILE A 104 16.74 -19.71 16.29
N GLU A 105 16.90 -18.54 15.68
CA GLU A 105 16.16 -17.33 16.00
C GLU A 105 15.40 -16.86 14.76
N VAL A 106 14.12 -16.50 14.92
CA VAL A 106 13.29 -15.99 13.82
C VAL A 106 13.24 -14.48 13.93
N VAL A 107 13.70 -13.81 12.88
CA VAL A 107 13.57 -12.35 12.75
C VAL A 107 12.15 -12.03 12.33
N TYR A 108 11.44 -11.23 13.12
CA TYR A 108 10.08 -10.78 12.85
C TYR A 108 10.03 -9.31 12.45
N SER A 109 8.92 -8.90 11.84
CA SER A 109 8.62 -7.50 11.50
C SER A 109 8.67 -6.55 12.71
N SER A 110 8.38 -7.02 13.92
CA SER A 110 8.52 -6.21 15.15
C SER A 110 9.94 -5.71 15.42
N GLN A 111 10.96 -6.35 14.86
CA GLN A 111 12.35 -5.95 15.03
C GLN A 111 12.79 -4.88 14.02
N LEU A 112 11.96 -4.60 13.01
CA LEU A 112 12.17 -3.50 12.08
C LEU A 112 11.76 -2.19 12.78
N LYS A 113 12.75 -1.36 13.14
CA LYS A 113 12.54 -0.12 13.90
C LYS A 113 12.23 1.03 12.95
N PRO A 114 11.00 1.59 12.94
CA PRO A 114 10.67 2.75 12.13
C PRO A 114 11.22 4.04 12.77
N GLU A 115 11.64 4.99 11.95
CA GLU A 115 11.94 6.35 12.43
C GLU A 115 10.65 7.13 12.72
N ASN A 116 9.62 6.98 11.88
CA ASN A 116 8.28 7.53 12.10
C ASN A 116 7.34 6.44 12.69
N PRO A 117 6.85 6.58 13.93
CA PRO A 117 5.96 5.61 14.56
C PRO A 117 4.63 5.36 13.82
N GLU A 118 4.18 6.29 12.99
CA GLU A 118 2.95 6.18 12.19
C GLU A 118 3.13 5.32 10.93
N VAL A 119 4.38 5.06 10.52
CA VAL A 119 4.72 4.19 9.38
C VAL A 119 5.46 2.97 9.91
N LYS A 120 4.70 1.97 10.34
CA LYS A 120 5.22 0.74 10.96
C LYS A 120 4.60 -0.51 10.32
N PRO A 121 5.20 -1.70 10.48
CA PRO A 121 4.57 -2.92 10.03
C PRO A 121 3.16 -3.08 10.61
N VAL A 122 2.21 -3.52 9.76
CA VAL A 122 0.81 -3.73 10.15
C VAL A 122 0.68 -4.82 11.23
N SER A 123 1.58 -5.80 11.20
CA SER A 123 1.66 -6.87 12.18
C SER A 123 3.11 -7.05 12.64
N ASP A 124 3.28 -7.27 13.94
CA ASP A 124 4.55 -7.55 14.61
C ASP A 124 5.08 -8.97 14.43
N LYS A 125 4.26 -9.85 13.84
CA LYS A 125 4.45 -11.31 13.80
C LYS A 125 4.79 -11.84 12.41
N ILE A 126 5.14 -10.98 11.46
CA ILE A 126 5.49 -11.41 10.10
C ILE A 126 6.93 -11.91 10.11
N PRO A 127 7.19 -13.20 9.83
CA PRO A 127 8.54 -13.73 9.82
C PRO A 127 9.30 -13.23 8.60
N ILE A 128 10.47 -12.63 8.81
CA ILE A 128 11.34 -12.12 7.74
C ILE A 128 12.36 -13.18 7.37
N VAL A 129 13.18 -13.65 8.31
CA VAL A 129 14.26 -14.62 8.04
C VAL A 129 14.57 -15.42 9.30
N LYS A 130 15.11 -16.63 9.14
CA LYS A 130 15.62 -17.42 10.26
C LYS A 130 17.13 -17.31 10.29
N LEU A 131 17.67 -17.08 11.47
CA LEU A 131 19.10 -16.98 11.73
C LEU A 131 19.53 -18.12 12.65
N THR A 132 20.73 -18.64 12.42
CA THR A 132 21.40 -19.55 13.35
C THR A 132 22.42 -18.79 14.19
N ALA A 133 22.80 -19.35 15.35
CA ALA A 133 23.79 -18.75 16.23
C ALA A 133 25.03 -18.21 15.49
N GLY A 134 25.37 -16.94 15.72
CA GLY A 134 26.48 -16.23 15.09
C GLY A 134 26.13 -15.54 13.76
N GLN A 135 24.94 -15.75 13.21
CA GLN A 135 24.46 -14.98 12.06
C GLN A 135 23.94 -13.60 12.49
N ARG A 136 24.14 -12.62 11.61
CA ARG A 136 23.93 -11.20 11.80
C ARG A 136 23.33 -10.59 10.54
N ILE A 137 22.38 -9.68 10.74
CA ILE A 137 21.83 -8.83 9.70
C ILE A 137 21.83 -7.40 10.20
N LYS A 138 22.42 -6.51 9.40
CA LYS A 138 22.36 -5.07 9.59
C LYS A 138 21.94 -4.41 8.28
N LEU A 139 20.80 -3.72 8.30
CA LEU A 139 20.28 -3.04 7.13
C LEU A 139 19.49 -1.78 7.49
N GLU A 140 19.37 -0.91 6.51
CA GLU A 140 18.42 0.20 6.47
C GLU A 140 17.44 -0.03 5.33
N ALA A 141 16.15 0.19 5.59
CA ALA A 141 15.11 0.07 4.59
C ALA A 141 14.34 1.39 4.49
N TYR A 142 13.83 1.68 3.30
CA TYR A 142 13.18 2.96 3.04
C TYR A 142 11.86 2.74 2.32
N ALA A 143 10.78 3.21 2.93
CA ALA A 143 9.45 3.17 2.35
C ALA A 143 9.09 4.49 1.68
N ARG A 144 8.32 4.39 0.59
CA ARG A 144 7.73 5.54 -0.10
C ARG A 144 6.32 5.22 -0.56
N LEU A 145 5.56 6.28 -0.81
CA LEU A 145 4.27 6.16 -1.47
C LEU A 145 4.46 5.69 -2.90
N GLY A 146 3.65 4.73 -3.30
CA GLY A 146 3.57 4.24 -4.67
C GLY A 146 2.19 3.65 -4.95
N ARG A 147 1.95 3.29 -6.21
CA ARG A 147 0.65 2.81 -6.70
C ARG A 147 0.75 1.38 -7.19
N GLY A 148 -0.32 0.60 -7.01
CA GLY A 148 -0.38 -0.81 -7.37
C GLY A 148 -0.19 -1.11 -8.88
N ASN A 149 -0.41 -0.12 -9.75
CA ASN A 149 -0.11 -0.23 -11.19
C ASN A 149 1.39 -0.23 -11.50
N VAL A 150 2.25 0.26 -10.60
CA VAL A 150 3.71 0.23 -10.74
C VAL A 150 4.27 -1.10 -10.24
N HIS A 151 3.84 -1.55 -9.06
CA HIS A 151 4.27 -2.82 -8.48
C HIS A 151 3.23 -3.34 -7.49
N ALA A 152 3.09 -4.67 -7.39
CA ALA A 152 2.09 -5.34 -6.55
C ALA A 152 2.20 -5.00 -5.05
N LYS A 153 3.40 -4.66 -4.57
CA LYS A 153 3.63 -4.23 -3.18
C LYS A 153 2.85 -2.97 -2.76
N TRP A 154 2.41 -2.17 -3.73
CA TRP A 154 1.59 -1.00 -3.51
C TRP A 154 0.09 -1.25 -3.77
N GLN A 155 -0.35 -2.50 -3.81
CA GLN A 155 -1.78 -2.81 -3.80
C GLN A 155 -2.34 -2.57 -2.40
N SER A 156 -3.30 -1.65 -2.28
CA SER A 156 -3.93 -1.30 -1.01
C SER A 156 -4.89 -2.37 -0.49
N VAL A 157 -5.44 -3.18 -1.40
CA VAL A 157 -6.46 -4.20 -1.12
C VAL A 157 -5.94 -5.61 -1.38
N SER A 158 -6.30 -6.54 -0.50
CA SER A 158 -6.14 -7.98 -0.75
C SER A 158 -7.26 -8.51 -1.65
N ALA A 159 -8.47 -7.97 -1.50
CA ALA A 159 -9.61 -8.27 -2.35
C ALA A 159 -10.45 -7.01 -2.66
N ALA A 160 -10.80 -6.84 -3.93
CA ALA A 160 -11.83 -5.88 -4.36
C ALA A 160 -12.70 -6.55 -5.42
N THR A 161 -13.90 -6.93 -5.00
CA THR A 161 -14.85 -7.69 -5.82
C THR A 161 -16.22 -7.03 -5.80
N TYR A 162 -17.04 -7.34 -6.81
CA TYR A 162 -18.45 -6.98 -6.80
C TYR A 162 -19.30 -8.07 -7.45
N SER A 163 -20.56 -8.15 -7.03
CA SER A 163 -21.62 -8.94 -7.67
C SER A 163 -22.75 -8.03 -8.11
N TYR A 164 -23.41 -8.36 -9.22
CA TYR A 164 -24.57 -7.61 -9.71
C TYR A 164 -25.87 -8.38 -9.47
N ASP A 165 -26.85 -7.73 -8.87
CA ASP A 165 -28.23 -8.24 -8.74
C ASP A 165 -29.11 -7.58 -9.80
N GLU A 166 -29.60 -8.36 -10.76
CA GLU A 166 -30.47 -7.89 -11.85
C GLU A 166 -31.83 -7.39 -11.36
N LYS A 167 -32.39 -8.00 -10.30
CA LYS A 167 -33.72 -7.65 -9.77
C LYS A 167 -33.67 -6.33 -9.02
N ALA A 168 -32.65 -6.16 -8.19
CA ALA A 168 -32.43 -4.92 -7.43
C ALA A 168 -31.75 -3.82 -8.27
N ARG A 169 -31.15 -4.18 -9.41
CA ARG A 169 -30.28 -3.32 -10.24
C ARG A 169 -29.15 -2.70 -9.42
N THR A 170 -28.55 -3.50 -8.54
CA THR A 170 -27.58 -3.05 -7.54
C THR A 170 -26.27 -3.84 -7.65
N PHE A 171 -25.14 -3.15 -7.50
CA PHE A 171 -23.83 -3.76 -7.34
C PHE A 171 -23.46 -3.85 -5.87
N THR A 172 -23.17 -5.06 -5.38
CA THR A 172 -22.67 -5.26 -4.02
C THR A 172 -21.16 -5.45 -4.06
N PHE A 173 -20.43 -4.55 -3.41
CA PHE A 173 -18.98 -4.58 -3.31
C PHE A 173 -18.54 -5.27 -2.02
N LEU A 174 -17.42 -5.99 -2.12
CA LEU A 174 -16.61 -6.47 -1.01
C LEU A 174 -15.19 -5.93 -1.21
N VAL A 175 -14.74 -5.14 -0.24
CA VAL A 175 -13.39 -4.57 -0.21
C VAL A 175 -12.71 -5.08 1.05
N GLU A 176 -11.56 -5.71 0.88
CA GLU A 176 -10.72 -6.22 1.96
C GLU A 176 -9.35 -5.53 1.87
N SER A 177 -8.97 -4.87 2.95
CA SER A 177 -7.69 -4.16 3.06
C SER A 177 -6.54 -5.12 3.33
N THR A 178 -5.33 -4.69 2.94
CA THR A 178 -4.07 -5.30 3.37
C THR A 178 -3.66 -4.89 4.80
N GLY A 179 -4.46 -4.06 5.47
CA GLY A 179 -4.16 -3.43 6.76
C GLY A 179 -3.26 -2.19 6.66
N THR A 180 -2.74 -1.86 5.48
CA THR A 180 -1.95 -0.63 5.25
C THR A 180 -2.78 0.65 5.39
N MET A 181 -4.09 0.55 5.15
CA MET A 181 -5.05 1.64 5.20
C MET A 181 -6.46 1.10 5.53
N PRO A 182 -7.28 1.79 6.34
CA PRO A 182 -8.66 1.34 6.59
C PRO A 182 -9.50 1.25 5.31
N PRO A 183 -10.41 0.26 5.18
CA PRO A 183 -11.13 0.00 3.94
C PRO A 183 -12.07 1.16 3.54
N GLU A 184 -12.65 1.89 4.50
CA GLU A 184 -13.40 3.13 4.23
C GLU A 184 -12.55 4.21 3.56
N LYS A 185 -11.29 4.36 3.99
CA LYS A 185 -10.37 5.35 3.43
C LYS A 185 -9.95 4.94 2.01
N ILE A 186 -9.78 3.65 1.75
CA ILE A 186 -9.53 3.09 0.41
C ILE A 186 -10.67 3.46 -0.55
N VAL A 187 -11.93 3.23 -0.17
CA VAL A 187 -13.08 3.53 -1.02
C VAL A 187 -13.22 5.04 -1.25
N LEU A 188 -13.01 5.86 -0.21
CA LEU A 188 -13.03 7.33 -0.33
C LEU A 188 -11.94 7.84 -1.27
N GLU A 189 -10.73 7.30 -1.17
CA GLU A 189 -9.62 7.70 -2.03
C GLU A 189 -9.84 7.27 -3.49
N ALA A 190 -10.42 6.08 -3.71
CA ALA A 190 -10.82 5.66 -5.04
C ALA A 190 -11.84 6.63 -5.68
N ALA A 191 -12.81 7.09 -4.90
CA ALA A 191 -13.80 8.07 -5.37
C ALA A 191 -13.14 9.43 -5.71
N ARG A 192 -12.16 9.88 -4.91
CA ARG A 192 -11.39 11.10 -5.19
C ARG A 192 -10.58 10.99 -6.48
N ILE A 193 -9.91 9.86 -6.70
CA ILE A 193 -9.12 9.62 -7.92
C ILE A 193 -10.02 9.63 -9.17
N ILE A 194 -11.20 8.99 -9.11
CA ILE A 194 -12.18 9.06 -10.21
C ILE A 194 -12.58 10.51 -10.52
N ASN A 195 -12.88 11.29 -9.49
CA ASN A 195 -13.29 12.68 -9.66
C ASN A 195 -12.15 13.52 -10.25
N ALA A 196 -10.94 13.40 -9.73
CA ALA A 196 -9.76 14.12 -10.23
C ALA A 196 -9.50 13.83 -11.72
N LYS A 197 -9.61 12.56 -12.15
CA LYS A 197 -9.49 12.18 -13.56
C LYS A 197 -10.59 12.77 -14.44
N SER A 198 -11.82 12.84 -13.91
CA SER A 198 -12.95 13.40 -14.64
C SER A 198 -12.79 14.90 -14.86
N VAL A 199 -12.31 15.63 -13.84
CA VAL A 199 -11.98 17.06 -13.93
C VAL A 199 -10.84 17.28 -14.92
N GLY A 200 -9.72 16.55 -14.78
CA GLY A 200 -8.57 16.69 -15.67
C GLY A 200 -8.89 16.36 -17.13
N PHE A 201 -9.82 15.42 -17.38
CA PHE A 201 -10.33 15.16 -18.73
C PHE A 201 -11.10 16.37 -19.30
N GLY A 202 -11.94 17.02 -18.49
CA GLY A 202 -12.66 18.23 -18.89
C GLY A 202 -11.73 19.41 -19.20
N GLU A 203 -10.73 19.64 -18.35
CA GLU A 203 -9.69 20.68 -18.56
C GLU A 203 -8.89 20.42 -19.84
N GLY A 204 -8.49 19.16 -20.09
CA GLY A 204 -7.78 18.77 -21.30
C GLY A 204 -8.58 19.01 -22.59
N LEU A 205 -9.91 18.85 -22.55
CA LEU A 205 -10.79 19.19 -23.67
C LEU A 205 -11.00 20.71 -23.81
N GLY A 206 -11.10 21.44 -22.70
CA GLY A 206 -11.21 22.91 -22.72
C GLY A 206 -10.02 23.58 -23.43
N GLY A 207 -8.82 23.03 -23.22
CA GLY A 207 -7.62 23.46 -23.95
C GLY A 207 -7.65 23.19 -25.47
N MET A 208 -8.54 22.31 -25.96
CA MET A 208 -8.74 22.08 -27.40
C MET A 208 -9.75 23.03 -28.03
N THR A 209 -10.57 23.72 -27.23
CA THR A 209 -11.54 24.72 -27.73
C THR A 209 -10.94 26.13 -27.83
N GLU A 210 -9.77 26.38 -27.25
CA GLU A 210 -9.05 27.67 -27.28
C GLU A 210 -7.94 27.76 -28.35
N SER A 211 -7.84 26.77 -29.25
CA SER A 211 -6.91 26.72 -30.38
C SER A 211 -7.64 26.68 -31.73
#